data_AF-A0A6A6NK09-F1
#
_entry.id   AF-A0A6A6NK09-F1
#
_cell.length_a   1.000
_cell.length_b   1.000
_cell.length_c   1.000
_cell.angle_alpha   90.00
_cell.angle_beta   90.00
_cell.angle_gamma   90.00
#
_symmetry.space_group_name_H-M   'P 1'
#
loop_
_entity.id
_entity.type
_entity.pdbx_description
1 polymer ?
#
loop_
_entity_poly.entity_id
_entity_poly.type
_entity_poly.pdbx_seq_one_letter_code
_entity_poly.pdbx_strand_id
1 'polypeptide(L)'
;MSLQNLEEVVERKRAGLILDKEEYLKLNPLGYVSVLVVGETVVFDSFAILMVANIVSSTIQPLQNQPMLNFVEDKVGPDEKLAWA
;
A
#
# COMPACT_ATOMS: atom_id res chain seq x y z
N MET A 1 23.87 -11.43 14.21
CA MET A 1 23.75 -10.27 13.32
C MET A 1 22.28 -9.89 13.35
N SER A 2 21.93 -8.88 14.17
CA SER A 2 20.54 -8.45 14.35
C SER A 2 20.18 -7.66 13.10
N LEU A 3 19.34 -8.22 12.23
CA LEU A 3 18.79 -7.50 11.10
C LEU A 3 17.77 -6.52 11.68
N GLN A 4 18.18 -5.25 11.80
CA GLN A 4 17.61 -4.07 11.16
C GLN A 4 16.08 -3.87 11.09
N ASN A 5 15.70 -2.59 11.08
CA ASN A 5 14.35 -2.00 11.08
C ASN A 5 13.37 -2.64 10.06
N LEU A 6 12.05 -2.50 10.29
CA LEU A 6 10.99 -3.01 9.41
C LEU A 6 11.17 -2.59 7.95
N GLU A 7 11.62 -1.36 7.71
CA GLU A 7 11.88 -0.81 6.38
C GLU A 7 12.90 -1.63 5.60
N GLU A 8 13.97 -2.08 6.26
CA GLU A 8 15.00 -2.88 5.60
C GLU A 8 14.47 -4.27 5.22
N VAL A 9 13.65 -4.86 6.08
CA VAL A 9 12.99 -6.14 5.80
C VAL A 9 12.04 -6.02 4.61
N VAL A 10 11.32 -4.89 4.51
CA VAL A 10 10.47 -4.56 3.37
C VAL A 10 11.28 -4.47 2.09
N GLU A 11 12.40 -3.74 2.08
CA GLU A 11 13.24 -3.59 0.89
C GLU A 11 13.87 -4.91 0.44
N ARG A 12 14.29 -5.76 1.39
CA ARG A 12 14.78 -7.10 1.07
C ARG A 12 13.70 -7.96 0.42
N LYS A 13 12.46 -7.89 0.94
CA LYS A 13 11.33 -8.60 0.34
C LYS A 13 11.02 -8.08 -1.07
N ARG A 14 11.07 -6.76 -1.31
CA ARG A 14 10.90 -6.18 -2.65
C ARG A 14 11.98 -6.64 -3.62
N ALA A 15 13.22 -6.76 -3.14
CA ALA A 15 14.34 -7.29 -3.90
C ALA A 15 14.22 -8.81 -4.18
N GLY A 16 13.16 -9.47 -3.72
CA GLY A 16 12.94 -10.90 -3.92
C GLY A 16 13.85 -11.79 -3.06
N LEU A 17 14.49 -11.22 -2.03
CA LEU A 17 15.34 -11.98 -1.12
C LEU A 17 14.49 -12.83 -0.17
N ILE A 18 15.00 -14.03 0.13
CA ILE A 18 14.41 -14.89 1.14
C ILE A 18 14.66 -14.27 2.52
N LEU A 19 13.58 -14.16 3.30
CA LEU A 19 13.63 -13.71 4.68
C LEU A 19 13.76 -14.90 5.62
N ASP A 20 14.54 -14.73 6.68
CA ASP A 20 14.51 -15.70 7.78
C ASP A 20 13.20 -15.59 8.58
N LYS A 21 13.01 -16.50 9.54
CA LYS A 21 11.79 -16.53 10.35
C LYS A 21 11.58 -15.26 11.17
N GLU A 22 12.64 -14.71 11.77
CA GLU A 22 12.54 -13.52 12.63
C GLU A 22 12.22 -12.28 11.80
N GLU A 23 12.83 -12.17 10.62
CA GLU A 23 12.52 -11.14 9.64
C GLU A 23 11.09 -11.24 9.14
N TYR A 24 10.65 -12.45 8.79
CA TYR A 24 9.31 -12.67 8.28
C TYR A 24 8.24 -12.31 9.31
N LEU A 25 8.46 -12.65 10.60
CA LEU A 25 7.55 -12.33 11.69
C LEU A 25 7.39 -10.82 11.92
N LYS A 26 8.35 -9.99 11.51
CA LYS A 26 8.18 -8.53 11.52
C LYS A 26 7.17 -8.05 10.48
N LEU A 27 7.02 -8.77 9.37
CA LEU A 27 6.03 -8.47 8.34
C LEU A 27 4.65 -9.05 8.67
N ASN A 28 4.61 -10.25 9.25
CA ASN A 28 3.39 -10.90 9.70
C ASN A 28 3.59 -11.53 11.09
N PRO A 29 3.20 -10.83 12.16
CA PRO A 29 3.33 -11.34 13.53
C PRO A 29 2.57 -12.64 13.80
N LEU A 30 1.56 -12.96 12.96
CA LEU A 30 0.80 -14.20 13.05
C LEU A 30 1.54 -15.40 12.44
N GLY A 31 2.62 -15.16 11.70
CA GLY A 31 3.42 -16.22 11.08
C GLY A 31 2.77 -16.93 9.88
N TYR A 32 1.66 -16.40 9.36
CA TYR A 32 1.04 -16.92 8.13
C TYR A 32 1.80 -16.48 6.87
N VAL A 33 1.66 -17.23 5.78
CA VAL A 33 2.45 -17.08 4.53
C VAL A 33 2.14 -15.81 3.73
N SER A 34 0.94 -15.23 3.86
CA SER A 34 0.54 -14.10 3.01
C SER A 34 0.95 -12.76 3.61
N VAL A 35 1.70 -11.99 2.82
CA VAL A 35 2.05 -10.60 3.07
C VAL A 35 2.15 -9.86 1.74
N LEU A 36 1.49 -8.72 1.63
CA LEU A 36 1.60 -7.78 0.52
C LEU A 36 2.30 -6.50 0.99
N VAL A 37 3.15 -5.93 0.15
CA VAL A 37 3.76 -4.62 0.40
C VAL A 37 3.24 -3.65 -0.65
N VAL A 38 2.51 -2.61 -0.22
CA VAL A 38 1.89 -1.59 -1.09
C VAL A 38 2.39 -0.22 -0.68
N GLY A 39 3.22 0.42 -1.51
CA GLY A 39 3.93 1.64 -1.10
C GLY A 39 4.64 1.41 0.24
N GLU A 40 4.56 2.33 1.18
CA GLU A 40 5.15 2.21 2.52
C GLU A 40 4.38 1.25 3.47
N THR A 41 3.23 0.72 3.03
CA THR A 41 2.37 -0.12 3.87
C THR A 41 2.66 -1.61 3.70
N VAL A 42 2.74 -2.33 4.81
CA VAL A 42 2.77 -3.80 4.85
C VAL A 42 1.41 -4.31 5.30
N VAL A 43 0.80 -5.17 4.49
CA VAL A 43 -0.50 -5.79 4.78
C VAL A 43 -0.30 -7.28 4.94
N PHE A 44 -0.68 -7.79 6.11
CA PHE A 44 -0.85 -9.22 6.38
C PHE A 44 -2.34 -9.52 6.60
N ASP A 45 -2.75 -10.79 6.47
CA ASP A 45 -4.14 -11.28 6.30
C ASP A 45 -4.58 -11.36 4.82
N SER A 46 -4.93 -12.56 4.36
CA SER A 46 -5.37 -12.81 2.99
C SER A 46 -6.61 -12.00 2.59
N PHE A 47 -7.56 -11.78 3.49
CA PHE A 47 -8.78 -11.03 3.16
C PHE A 47 -8.47 -9.53 3.02
N ALA A 48 -7.64 -8.98 3.92
CA ALA A 48 -7.18 -7.60 3.83
C ALA A 48 -6.34 -7.35 2.57
N ILE A 49 -5.45 -8.29 2.22
CA ILE A 49 -4.66 -8.26 0.98
C ILE A 49 -5.57 -8.19 -0.24
N LEU A 50 -6.63 -9.01 -0.30
CA LEU A 50 -7.58 -9.00 -1.42
C LEU A 50 -8.34 -7.67 -1.52
N MET A 51 -8.77 -7.10 -0.39
CA MET A 51 -9.46 -5.80 -0.38
C MET A 51 -8.54 -4.68 -0.90
N VAL A 52 -7.29 -4.61 -0.42
CA VAL A 52 -6.32 -3.59 -0.86
C VAL A 52 -5.97 -3.77 -2.33
N ALA A 53 -5.73 -5.01 -2.77
CA ALA A 53 -5.45 -5.30 -4.18
C ALA A 53 -6.64 -4.90 -5.07
N ASN A 54 -7.88 -5.16 -4.64
CA ASN A 54 -9.07 -4.74 -5.36
C ASN A 54 -9.16 -3.22 -5.48
N ILE A 55 -8.92 -2.47 -4.40
CA ILE A 55 -8.92 -0.99 -4.44
C ILE A 55 -7.86 -0.47 -5.43
N VAL A 56 -6.62 -0.96 -5.31
CA VAL A 56 -5.49 -0.53 -6.15
C VAL A 56 -5.69 -0.90 -7.62
N SER A 57 -6.21 -2.09 -7.90
CA SER A 57 -6.38 -2.60 -9.27
C SER A 57 -7.65 -2.13 -9.96
N SER A 58 -8.72 -1.82 -9.23
CA SER A 58 -10.01 -1.43 -9.82
C SER A 58 -9.99 -0.05 -10.46
N THR A 59 -8.85 0.66 -10.49
CA THR A 59 -8.78 2.08 -10.86
C THR A 59 -9.77 2.96 -10.08
N ILE A 60 -10.28 2.45 -8.94
CA ILE A 60 -10.85 3.22 -7.85
C ILE A 60 -9.67 3.90 -7.16
N GLN A 61 -8.93 4.70 -7.93
CA GLN A 61 -8.01 5.67 -7.38
C GLN A 61 -8.93 6.87 -7.11
N PRO A 62 -9.05 7.33 -5.86
CA PRO A 62 -9.81 8.55 -5.55
C PRO A 62 -9.29 9.80 -6.31
N LEU A 63 -8.18 9.67 -7.05
CA LEU A 63 -7.39 10.77 -7.59
C LEU A 63 -6.79 10.43 -8.98
N GLN A 64 -7.45 9.59 -9.80
CA GLN A 64 -6.98 9.29 -11.17
C GLN A 64 -6.71 10.54 -12.01
N ASN A 65 -7.24 11.68 -11.60
CA ASN A 65 -7.20 12.91 -12.34
C ASN A 65 -6.79 14.10 -11.46
N GLN A 66 -5.80 13.93 -10.58
CA GLN A 66 -5.32 15.01 -9.71
C GLN A 66 -5.12 16.36 -10.44
N PRO A 67 -4.54 16.43 -11.65
CA PRO A 67 -4.42 17.70 -12.38
C PRO A 67 -5.77 18.32 -12.75
N MET A 68 -6.76 17.51 -13.14
CA MET A 68 -8.10 18.00 -13.42
C MET A 68 -8.90 18.31 -12.15
N LEU A 69 -8.72 17.54 -11.07
CA LEU A 69 -9.33 17.86 -9.77
C LEU A 69 -8.81 19.20 -9.24
N ASN A 70 -7.52 19.47 -9.41
CA ASN A 70 -6.93 20.78 -9.10
C ASN A 70 -7.44 21.86 -10.06
N PHE A 71 -7.59 21.58 -11.35
CA PHE A 71 -8.20 22.51 -12.31
C PHE A 71 -9.66 22.84 -11.95
N VAL A 72 -10.45 21.86 -11.54
CA VAL A 72 -11.85 22.05 -11.09
C VAL A 72 -11.88 22.85 -9.80
N GLU A 73 -10.99 22.58 -8.84
CA GLU A 73 -10.85 23.39 -7.62
C GLU A 73 -10.52 24.85 -7.95
N ASP A 74 -9.54 25.07 -8.85
CA ASP A 74 -9.11 26.40 -9.27
C ASP A 74 -10.19 27.19 -10.04
N LYS A 75 -11.07 26.48 -10.77
CA LYS A 75 -12.07 27.11 -11.65
C LYS A 75 -13.48 27.17 -11.06
N VAL A 76 -13.84 26.22 -10.20
CA VAL A 76 -15.22 25.98 -9.75
C VAL A 76 -15.31 25.93 -8.22
N GLY A 77 -14.20 25.69 -7.53
CA GLY A 77 -14.12 25.70 -6.06
C GLY A 77 -13.97 24.31 -5.43
N PRO A 78 -13.64 24.24 -4.14
CA PRO A 78 -13.27 22.99 -3.46
C PRO A 78 -14.44 22.01 -3.27
N ASP A 79 -15.67 22.50 -3.18
CA ASP A 79 -16.86 21.65 -3.00
C ASP A 79 -17.15 20.79 -4.23
N GLU A 80 -16.89 21.32 -5.43
CA GLU A 80 -17.07 20.61 -6.70
C GLU A 80 -15.97 19.57 -6.93
N LYS A 81 -14.77 19.77 -6.38
CA LYS A 81 -13.70 18.76 -6.43
C LYS A 81 -14.13 17.44 -5.82
N LEU A 82 -14.87 17.49 -4.70
CA LEU A 82 -15.35 16.29 -4.00
C LEU A 82 -16.46 15.54 -4.76
N ALA A 83 -17.26 16.25 -5.56
CA ALA A 83 -18.28 15.63 -6.39
C ALA A 83 -17.70 14.87 -7.60
N TRP A 84 -16.44 15.17 -7.97
CA TRP A 84 -15.75 14.62 -9.14
C TRP A 84 -14.54 13.71 -8.78
N ALA A 85 -14.25 13.53 -7.49
CA ALA A 85 -13.23 12.63 -6.95
C ALA A 85 -13.81 11.23 -6.68
#